data_AF-A0A084W1T7-F1
#
_entry.id   AF-A0A084W1T7-F1
#
_cell.length_a   1.000
_cell.length_b   1.000
_cell.length_c   1.000
_cell.angle_alpha   90.00
_cell.angle_beta   90.00
_cell.angle_gamma   90.00
#
_symmetry.space_group_name_H-M   'P 1'
#
loop_
_entity.id
_entity.type
_entity.pdbx_description
1 polymer ?
#
loop_
_entity_poly.entity_id
_entity_poly.type
_entity_poly.pdbx_seq_one_letter_code
_entity_poly.pdbx_strand_id
1 'polypeptide(L)' 'MRELGDRGAQGRACGNLGNTYYLLGEFETAIEHHQERLRIAREFGDKAAERRANSNLGNSHIFLGQFEQAANHYK' A
#
# COMPACT_ATOMS: atom_id res chain seq x y z
N MET A 1 -22.58 9.18 -3.80
CA MET A 1 -21.72 8.93 -4.99
C MET A 1 -20.43 9.75 -4.98
N ARG A 2 -20.45 11.06 -4.66
CA ARG A 2 -19.24 11.91 -4.69
C ARG A 2 -18.12 11.43 -3.75
N GLU A 3 -18.46 11.04 -2.53
CA GLU A 3 -17.51 10.53 -1.53
C GLU A 3 -16.85 9.20 -1.94
N LEU A 4 -17.60 8.28 -2.57
CA LEU A 4 -17.03 7.02 -3.07
C LEU A 4 -16.05 7.25 -4.22
N GLY A 5 -16.35 8.19 -5.12
CA GLY A 5 -15.43 8.58 -6.19
C GLY A 5 -14.14 9.21 -5.66
N ASP A 6 -14.28 10.05 -4.63
CA ASP A 6 -13.17 10.72 -3.97
C ASP A 6 -12.26 9.72 -3.22
N ARG A 7 -12.86 8.78 -2.48
CA ARG A 7 -12.13 7.75 -1.74
C ARG A 7 -11.36 6.79 -2.66
N GLY A 8 -11.94 6.41 -3.80
CA GLY A 8 -11.24 5.63 -4.82
C GLY A 8 -10.06 6.39 -5.46
N ALA A 9 -10.19 7.71 -5.67
CA ALA A 9 -9.11 8.56 -6.14
C ALA A 9 -7.99 8.71 -5.11
N GLN A 10 -8.35 8.89 -3.84
CA GLN A 10 -7.42 8.91 -2.71
C GLN A 10 -6.60 7.62 -2.65
N GLY A 11 -7.23 6.44 -2.83
CA GLY A 11 -6.50 5.18 -2.91
C GLY A 11 -5.45 5.18 -4.02
N ARG A 12 -5.77 5.67 -5.22
CA ARG A 12 -4.78 5.81 -6.30
C ARG A 12 -3.62 6.73 -5.91
N ALA A 13 -3.92 7.87 -5.31
CA ALA A 13 -2.90 8.81 -4.83
C ALA A 13 -1.98 8.17 -3.77
N CYS A 14 -2.53 7.49 -2.76
CA CYS A 14 -1.74 6.79 -1.74
C CYS A 14 -0.83 5.71 -2.35
N GLY A 15 -1.33 4.94 -3.32
CA GLY A 15 -0.50 3.96 -4.02
C GLY A 15 0.71 4.59 -4.73
N ASN A 16 0.50 5.73 -5.40
CA ASN A 16 1.56 6.45 -6.11
C ASN A 16 2.56 7.12 -5.17
N LEU A 17 2.09 7.71 -4.07
CA LEU A 17 2.94 8.27 -3.02
C LEU A 17 3.81 7.19 -2.38
N GLY A 18 3.22 6.04 -2.03
CA GLY A 18 3.98 4.92 -1.47
C GLY A 18 5.08 4.43 -2.41
N ASN A 19 4.79 4.29 -3.71
CA ASN A 19 5.80 3.93 -4.71
C ASN A 19 6.91 5.00 -4.81
N THR A 20 6.56 6.28 -4.69
CA THR A 20 7.51 7.39 -4.76
C THR A 20 8.48 7.33 -3.59
N TYR A 21 7.99 7.22 -2.36
CA TYR A 21 8.83 7.10 -1.17
C TYR A 21 9.64 5.80 -1.15
N TYR A 22 9.07 4.70 -1.65
CA TYR A 22 9.81 3.46 -1.83
C TYR A 22 11.03 3.64 -2.74
N LEU A 23 10.87 4.35 -3.86
CA LEU A 23 11.97 4.66 -4.79
C LEU A 23 13.00 5.63 -4.20
N LEU A 24 12.60 6.47 -3.24
CA LEU A 24 13.50 7.36 -2.48
C LEU A 24 14.25 6.63 -1.35
N GLY A 25 13.91 5.36 -1.07
CA GLY A 25 14.45 4.61 0.07
C GLY A 25 13.80 4.96 1.42
N GLU A 26 12.76 5.77 1.41
CA GLU A 26 11.97 6.17 2.58
C GLU A 26 10.89 5.09 2.86
N PHE A 27 11.35 3.91 3.27
CA PHE A 27 10.49 2.72 3.35
C PHE A 27 9.39 2.82 4.42
N GLU A 28 9.65 3.50 5.55
CA GLU A 28 8.63 3.71 6.59
C GLU A 28 7.45 4.55 6.08
N THR A 29 7.74 5.65 5.39
CA THR A 29 6.72 6.50 4.77
C THR A 29 6.00 5.78 3.61
N ALA A 30 6.72 4.96 2.85
CA ALA A 30 6.11 4.11 1.83
C ALA A 30 5.08 3.14 2.43
N ILE A 31 5.39 2.55 3.60
CA ILE A 31 4.50 1.64 4.32
C ILE A 31 3.20 2.35 4.71
N GLU A 32 3.27 3.55 5.30
CA GLU A 32 2.08 4.31 5.71
C GLU A 32 1.10 4.51 4.54
N HIS A 33 1.63 4.92 3.38
CA HIS A 33 0.83 5.14 2.19
C HIS A 33 0.29 3.84 1.58
N HIS A 34 1.07 2.76 1.58
CA HIS A 34 0.61 1.46 1.11
C HIS A 34 -0.42 0.81 2.04
N GLN A 35 -0.37 1.06 3.36
CA GLN A 35 -1.40 0.62 4.30
C GLN A 35 -2.71 1.35 4.06
N GLU A 36 -2.70 2.67 3.81
CA GLU A 36 -3.93 3.39 3.48
C GLU A 36 -4.50 2.93 2.13
N ARG A 37 -3.65 2.65 1.13
CA ARG A 37 -4.09 2.00 -0.11
C ARG A 37 -4.74 0.65 0.15
N LEU A 38 -4.17 -0.17 1.04
CA LEU A 38 -4.72 -1.48 1.40
C LEU A 38 -6.10 -1.34 2.06
N ARG A 39 -6.26 -0.40 2.98
CA ARG A 39 -7.55 -0.11 3.64
C ARG A 39 -8.61 0.27 2.61
N ILE A 40 -8.30 1.20 1.71
CA ILE A 40 -9.24 1.63 0.65
C ILE A 40 -9.54 0.48 -0.30
N ALA A 41 -8.56 -0.33 -0.70
CA ALA A 41 -8.79 -1.48 -1.56
C ALA A 41 -9.79 -2.47 -0.93
N ARG A 42 -9.70 -2.71 0.38
CA ARG A 42 -10.66 -3.55 1.12
C ARG A 42 -12.05 -2.93 1.20
N GLU A 43 -12.13 -1.62 1.46
CA GLU A 43 -13.39 -0.87 1.49
C GLU A 43 -14.18 -0.99 0.18
N PHE A 44 -13.47 -0.96 -0.96
CA PHE A 44 -14.06 -1.08 -2.30
C PHE A 44 -14.16 -2.53 -2.81
N GLY A 45 -13.66 -3.51 -2.07
CA GLY A 45 -13.56 -4.89 -2.54
C GLY A 45 -12.63 -5.09 -3.74
N ASP A 46 -11.71 -4.16 -4.02
CA ASP A 46 -10.76 -4.24 -5.13
C ASP A 46 -9.61 -5.20 -4.78
N LYS A 47 -9.83 -6.49 -5.08
CA LYS A 47 -8.85 -7.56 -4.83
C LYS A 47 -7.53 -7.40 -5.59
N ALA A 48 -7.54 -6.73 -6.74
CA ALA A 48 -6.31 -6.48 -7.49
C ALA A 48 -5.46 -5.39 -6.80
N ALA A 49 -6.10 -4.32 -6.32
CA ALA A 49 -5.43 -3.29 -5.54
C ALA A 49 -4.96 -3.80 -4.18
N GLU A 50 -5.73 -4.66 -3.51
CA GLU A 50 -5.35 -5.29 -2.24
C GLU A 50 -4.07 -6.11 -2.41
N ARG A 51 -3.96 -6.92 -3.47
CA ARG A 51 -2.74 -7.69 -3.76
C ARG A 51 -1.54 -6.80 -4.02
N ARG A 52 -1.69 -5.76 -4.84
CA ARG A 52 -0.59 -4.81 -5.14
C ARG A 52 -0.10 -4.10 -3.87
N ALA A 53 -1.01 -3.64 -3.02
CA ALA A 53 -0.67 -2.98 -1.77
C ALA A 53 0.11 -3.91 -0.84
N ASN A 54 -0.34 -5.16 -0.69
CA ASN A 54 0.37 -6.18 0.07
C ASN A 54 1.77 -6.49 -0.49
N SER A 55 1.91 -6.66 -1.81
CA SER A 55 3.23 -6.87 -2.43
C SER A 55 4.19 -5.71 -2.14
N ASN A 56 3.71 -4.47 -2.21
CA ASN A 56 4.52 -3.29 -1.92
C ASN A 56 4.90 -3.17 -0.43
N LEU A 57 3.98 -3.50 0.48
CA LEU A 57 4.26 -3.57 1.91
C LEU A 57 5.32 -4.64 2.21
N GLY A 58 5.18 -5.83 1.61
CA GLY A 58 6.15 -6.91 1.71
C GLY A 58 7.55 -6.49 1.27
N ASN A 59 7.65 -5.80 0.12
CA ASN A 59 8.92 -5.26 -0.37
C ASN A 59 9.50 -4.23 0.61
N SER A 60 8.69 -3.26 1.06
CA SER A 60 9.18 -2.21 1.98
C SER A 60 9.70 -2.79 3.29
N HIS A 61 9.02 -3.81 3.85
CA HIS A 61 9.49 -4.52 5.05
C HIS A 61 10.78 -5.31 4.81
N ILE A 62 11.01 -5.87 3.60
CA ILE A 62 12.29 -6.51 3.25
C ILE A 62 13.44 -5.51 3.36
N PHE A 63 13.29 -4.31 2.80
CA PHE A 63 14.35 -3.29 2.84
C PHE A 63 14.61 -2.73 4.23
N LEU A 64 13.64 -2.84 5.15
CA LEU A 64 13.82 -2.53 6.57
C LEU A 64 14.36 -3.71 7.41
N GLY A 65 14.61 -4.87 6.81
CA GLY A 65 15.05 -6.08 7.52
C GLY A 65 13.93 -6.75 8.35
N GLN A 66 12.68 -6.36 8.16
CA GLN A 66 11.51 -6.81 8.92
C GLN A 66 10.87 -8.05 8.26
N PHE A 67 11.61 -9.15 8.21
CA PHE A 67 11.24 -10.32 7.39
C PHE A 67 9.93 -11.01 7.80
N GLU A 68 9.60 -11.04 9.10
CA GLU A 68 8.33 -11.62 9.57
C GLU A 68 7.11 -10.83 9.06
N GLN A 69 7.21 -9.49 9.09
CA GLN A 69 6.16 -8.60 8.59
C GLN A 69 6.03 -8.74 7.07
N ALA A 70 7.16 -8.81 6.35
CA ALA A 70 7.16 -9.07 4.91
C ALA A 70 6.47 -10.39 4.55
N ALA A 71 6.79 -11.47 5.27
CA ALA A 71 6.17 -12.78 5.04
C ALA A 71 4.64 -12.74 5.27
N ASN A 72 4.16 -11.96 6.23
CA ASN A 72 2.72 -11.81 6.47
C ASN A 72 2.01 -11.08 5.32
N HIS A 73 2.69 -10.20 4.59
CA HIS A 73 2.13 -9.51 3.43
C HIS A 73 2.16 -10.34 2.14
N TYR A 74 2.89 -11.44 2.08
CA TYR A 74 2.91 -12.34 0.92
C TYR A 74 1.97 -13.55 1.03
N LYS A 75 1.28 -13.72 2.16
CA LYS A 75 0.27 -14.77 2.37
C LYS A 75 -1.05 -14.40 1.69
#